data_AF-A0A6J8CH72-F1
#
_entry.id   AF-A0A6J8CH72-F1
#
_cell.length_a   1.000
_cell.length_b   1.000
_cell.length_c   1.000
_cell.angle_alpha   90.00
_cell.angle_beta   90.00
_cell.angle_gamma   90.00
#
_symmetry.space_group_name_H-M   'P 1'
#
loop_
_entity.id
_entity.type
_entity.pdbx_description
1 polymer ?
#
loop_
_entity_poly.entity_id
_entity_poly.type
_entity_poly.pdbx_seq_one_letter_code
_entity_poly.pdbx_strand_id
1 'polypeptide(L)'
;MALCDGLFNIAHFSDHLHIVLTKELPTPKYLCAFYGFLLAEFVTAQNLLVSIVAINVFVLVYFRKKLNFGCRDYRLLGFIFGAPALGLTVAAGLGQLGPNGSFCFFDGVNGHVANFIFTTIFLSVITITNIILYVISWFRIYKEVKAIKNPHKSLEASHRAAKTMSLFVTAFLVQWWAMATYGIWQWETDVPQVLFHFVTTFSNLGGVLNGIVFIIIVQRKHDGMDSSSKIQESTTDQTVNMHRNLKNKA
;
A
#
# COMPACT_ATOMS: atom_id res chain seq x y z
N MET A 1 -2.36 -5.08 3.03
CA MET A 1 -1.90 -4.76 1.66
C MET A 1 -2.43 -5.81 0.72
N ALA A 2 -1.79 -6.98 0.59
CA ALA A 2 -2.23 -8.03 -0.34
C ALA A 2 -3.72 -8.43 -0.22
N LEU A 3 -4.25 -8.54 1.01
CA LEU A 3 -5.67 -8.82 1.22
C LEU A 3 -6.56 -7.69 0.67
N CYS A 4 -6.22 -6.43 0.94
CA CYS A 4 -6.97 -5.27 0.43
C CYS A 4 -6.91 -5.23 -1.09
N ASP A 5 -5.73 -5.38 -1.70
CA ASP A 5 -5.57 -5.44 -3.16
C ASP A 5 -6.38 -6.58 -3.77
N GLY A 6 -6.30 -7.78 -3.19
CA GLY A 6 -7.00 -8.95 -3.69
C GLY A 6 -8.51 -8.79 -3.64
N LEU A 7 -9.04 -8.35 -2.49
CA LEU A 7 -10.49 -8.16 -2.32
C LEU A 7 -11.03 -6.97 -3.12
N PHE A 8 -10.26 -5.88 -3.24
CA PHE A 8 -10.57 -4.78 -4.14
C PHE A 8 -10.69 -5.26 -5.59
N ASN A 9 -9.67 -5.97 -6.09
CA ASN A 9 -9.67 -6.47 -7.47
C ASN A 9 -10.77 -7.51 -7.70
N ILE A 10 -11.08 -8.36 -6.72
CA ILE A 10 -12.21 -9.31 -6.84
C ILE A 10 -13.54 -8.57 -6.90
N ALA A 11 -13.76 -7.58 -6.03
CA ALA A 11 -14.99 -6.79 -6.02
C ALA A 11 -15.17 -6.03 -7.35
N HIS A 12 -14.11 -5.37 -7.83
CA HIS A 12 -14.13 -4.63 -9.09
C HIS A 12 -14.14 -5.54 -10.33
N PHE A 13 -13.60 -6.75 -10.23
CA PHE A 13 -13.75 -7.70 -11.33
C PHE A 13 -15.19 -8.21 -11.39
N SER A 14 -15.83 -8.41 -10.24
CA SER A 14 -17.18 -8.98 -10.17
C SER A 14 -18.25 -8.05 -10.72
N ASP A 15 -18.17 -6.74 -10.46
CA ASP A 15 -19.13 -5.78 -11.03
C ASP A 15 -18.95 -5.63 -12.55
N HIS A 16 -17.70 -5.55 -13.04
CA HIS A 16 -17.41 -5.56 -14.48
C HIS A 16 -17.81 -6.86 -15.16
N LEU A 17 -17.58 -8.01 -14.53
CA LEU A 17 -18.01 -9.30 -15.07
C LEU A 17 -19.53 -9.34 -15.22
N HIS A 18 -20.27 -8.83 -14.23
CA HIS A 18 -21.72 -8.69 -14.31
C HIS A 18 -22.13 -7.81 -15.50
N ILE A 19 -21.48 -6.65 -15.68
CA ILE A 19 -21.75 -5.73 -16.80
C ILE A 19 -21.47 -6.41 -18.15
N VAL A 20 -20.36 -7.13 -18.27
CA VAL A 20 -19.99 -7.81 -19.52
C VAL A 20 -20.99 -8.91 -19.89
N LEU A 21 -21.48 -9.66 -18.89
CA LEU A 21 -22.42 -10.76 -19.07
C LEU A 21 -23.84 -10.27 -19.37
N THR A 22 -24.31 -9.25 -18.65
CA THR A 22 -25.70 -8.77 -18.74
C THR A 22 -25.89 -7.60 -19.71
N LYS A 23 -24.79 -6.96 -20.11
CA LYS A 23 -24.77 -5.67 -20.85
C LYS A 23 -25.42 -4.51 -20.09
N GLU A 24 -25.66 -4.67 -18.80
CA GLU A 24 -26.29 -3.68 -17.94
C GLU A 24 -25.51 -3.52 -16.63
N LEU A 25 -25.67 -2.37 -15.97
CA LEU A 25 -25.14 -2.19 -14.62
C LEU A 25 -25.84 -3.14 -13.65
N PRO A 26 -25.16 -3.64 -12.60
CA PRO A 26 -25.73 -4.59 -11.66
C PRO A 26 -27.09 -4.15 -11.11
N THR A 27 -28.13 -4.89 -11.46
CA THR A 27 -29.48 -4.72 -10.94
C THR A 27 -29.84 -5.89 -10.02
N PRO A 28 -30.69 -5.66 -9.01
CA PRO A 28 -31.25 -4.38 -8.55
C PRO A 28 -30.22 -3.46 -7.86
N LYS A 29 -30.55 -2.17 -7.67
CA LYS A 29 -29.62 -1.13 -7.17
C LYS A 29 -28.85 -1.50 -5.90
N TYR A 30 -29.45 -2.27 -4.99
CA TYR A 30 -28.78 -2.69 -3.76
C TYR A 30 -27.57 -3.60 -4.02
N LEU A 31 -27.58 -4.38 -5.10
CA LEU A 31 -26.44 -5.22 -5.48
C LEU A 31 -25.27 -4.34 -5.94
N CYS A 32 -25.54 -3.28 -6.71
CA CYS A 32 -24.52 -2.31 -7.09
C CYS A 32 -24.00 -1.53 -5.88
N ALA A 33 -24.87 -1.11 -4.96
CA ALA A 33 -24.46 -0.48 -3.72
C ALA A 33 -23.56 -1.40 -2.87
N PHE A 34 -23.83 -2.71 -2.85
CA PHE A 34 -22.99 -3.70 -2.17
C PHE A 34 -21.59 -3.82 -2.79
N TYR A 35 -21.48 -3.91 -4.12
CA TYR A 35 -20.18 -3.87 -4.80
C TYR A 35 -19.44 -2.57 -4.52
N GLY A 36 -20.14 -1.43 -4.60
CA GLY A 36 -19.56 -0.12 -4.30
C GLY A 36 -19.08 0.01 -2.86
N PHE A 37 -19.81 -0.56 -1.90
CA PHE A 37 -19.41 -0.63 -0.49
C PHE A 37 -18.09 -1.39 -0.33
N LEU A 38 -18.00 -2.60 -0.87
CA LEU A 38 -16.79 -3.42 -0.78
C LEU A 38 -15.60 -2.73 -1.46
N LEU A 39 -15.83 -2.15 -2.64
CA LEU A 39 -14.81 -1.42 -3.38
C LEU A 39 -14.26 -0.26 -2.55
N ALA A 40 -15.14 0.60 -2.02
CA ALA A 40 -14.76 1.75 -1.22
C ALA A 40 -14.08 1.35 0.10
N GLU A 41 -14.55 0.27 0.73
CA GLU A 41 -13.99 -0.26 1.98
C GLU A 41 -12.53 -0.69 1.79
N PHE A 42 -12.27 -1.54 0.80
CA PHE A 42 -10.92 -2.08 0.59
C PHE A 42 -9.94 -1.02 0.08
N VAL A 43 -10.39 -0.08 -0.76
CA VAL A 43 -9.59 1.08 -1.18
C VAL A 43 -9.22 1.95 0.01
N THR A 44 -10.21 2.32 0.83
CA THR A 44 -9.97 3.20 1.98
C THR A 44 -9.06 2.53 3.02
N ALA A 45 -9.29 1.25 3.30
CA ALA A 45 -8.46 0.46 4.20
C ALA A 45 -7.01 0.34 3.69
N GLN A 46 -6.81 0.13 2.38
CA GLN A 46 -5.48 0.12 1.78
C GLN A 46 -4.77 1.47 1.93
N ASN A 47 -5.47 2.56 1.65
CA ASN A 47 -4.92 3.92 1.72
C ASN A 47 -4.50 4.27 3.16
N LEU A 48 -5.33 3.93 4.16
CA LEU A 48 -4.98 4.07 5.58
C LEU A 48 -3.77 3.21 5.95
N LEU A 49 -3.73 1.96 5.51
CA LEU A 49 -2.64 1.05 5.82
C LEU A 49 -1.30 1.57 5.27
N VAL A 50 -1.26 2.09 4.04
CA VAL A 50 -0.04 2.68 3.48
C VAL A 50 0.39 3.91 4.28
N SER A 51 -0.55 4.77 4.68
CA SER A 51 -0.24 5.92 5.54
C SER A 51 0.42 5.49 6.85
N ILE A 52 -0.10 4.43 7.48
CA ILE A 52 0.48 3.86 8.70
C ILE A 52 1.86 3.27 8.44
N VAL A 53 2.08 2.63 7.29
CA VAL A 53 3.43 2.17 6.88
C VAL A 53 4.39 3.34 6.74
N ALA A 54 4.00 4.46 6.13
CA ALA A 54 4.84 5.64 6.03
C ALA A 54 5.15 6.27 7.39
N ILE A 55 4.18 6.34 8.31
CA ILE A 55 4.40 6.79 9.69
C ILE A 55 5.36 5.83 10.40
N ASN A 56 5.19 4.52 10.26
CA ASN A 56 6.09 3.54 10.87
C ASN A 56 7.52 3.66 10.33
N VAL A 57 7.70 3.89 9.02
CA VAL A 57 9.00 4.19 8.41
C VAL A 57 9.62 5.43 9.05
N PHE A 58 8.87 6.53 9.12
CA PHE A 58 9.33 7.77 9.72
C PHE A 58 9.77 7.57 11.18
N VAL A 59 8.94 6.91 11.99
CA VAL A 59 9.24 6.65 13.40
C VAL A 59 10.46 5.72 13.56
N LEU A 60 10.59 4.71 12.71
CA LEU A 60 11.75 3.81 12.71
C LEU A 60 13.05 4.53 12.33
N VAL A 61 12.99 5.49 11.41
CA VAL A 61 14.16 6.24 10.94
C VAL A 61 14.57 7.30 11.95
N TYR A 62 13.64 8.11 12.46
CA TYR A 62 13.93 9.23 13.35
C TYR A 62 14.08 8.82 14.81
N PHE A 63 13.15 8.02 15.32
CA PHE A 63 13.10 7.66 16.74
C PHE A 63 13.68 6.29 17.04
N ARG A 64 14.03 5.50 16.00
CA ARG A 64 14.53 4.11 16.16
C ARG A 64 13.56 3.20 16.91
N LYS A 65 12.27 3.53 16.85
CA LYS A 65 11.20 2.76 17.48
C LYS A 65 10.36 2.10 16.41
N LYS A 66 9.87 0.90 16.72
CA LYS A 66 8.82 0.25 15.92
C LYS A 66 7.47 0.61 16.55
N LEU A 67 6.50 0.97 15.73
CA LEU A 67 5.13 1.10 16.23
C LEU A 67 4.61 -0.28 16.63
N ASN A 68 3.91 -0.33 17.76
CA ASN A 68 3.30 -1.55 18.27
C ASN A 68 1.78 -1.36 18.27
N PHE A 69 1.08 -2.18 17.49
CA PHE A 69 -0.38 -2.11 17.33
C PHE A 69 -1.13 -3.12 18.21
N GLY A 70 -0.45 -3.69 19.21
CA GLY A 70 -1.00 -4.69 20.13
C GLY A 70 -0.80 -6.12 19.63
N CYS A 71 -1.35 -7.08 20.38
CA CYS A 71 -1.27 -8.49 19.99
C CYS A 71 -2.06 -8.71 18.70
N ARG A 72 -1.43 -9.33 17.69
CA ARG A 72 -2.00 -9.60 16.35
C ARG A 72 -2.51 -8.37 15.61
N ASP A 73 -2.01 -7.18 15.93
CA ASP A 73 -2.36 -5.92 15.26
C ASP A 73 -3.87 -5.59 15.24
N TYR A 74 -4.67 -6.12 16.18
CA TYR A 74 -6.12 -5.88 16.18
C TYR A 74 -6.50 -4.40 16.25
N ARG A 75 -5.70 -3.55 16.91
CA ARG A 75 -5.95 -2.09 16.94
C ARG A 75 -5.76 -1.47 15.57
N LEU A 76 -4.77 -1.93 14.81
CA LEU A 76 -4.53 -1.51 13.44
C LEU A 76 -5.70 -1.95 12.55
N LEU A 77 -6.07 -3.24 12.61
CA LEU A 77 -7.16 -3.79 11.82
C LEU A 77 -8.50 -3.09 12.12
N GLY A 78 -8.81 -2.87 13.40
CA GLY A 78 -9.99 -2.14 13.82
C GLY A 78 -10.02 -0.70 13.32
N PHE A 79 -8.87 -0.03 13.24
CA PHE A 79 -8.80 1.32 12.68
C PHE A 79 -8.96 1.33 11.16
N ILE A 80 -8.22 0.49 10.42
CA ILE A 80 -8.21 0.53 8.95
C ILE A 80 -9.50 0.01 8.31
N PHE A 81 -10.22 -0.91 8.96
CA PHE A 81 -11.50 -1.44 8.46
C PHE A 81 -12.69 -0.85 9.21
N GLY A 82 -12.58 -0.64 10.53
CA GLY A 82 -13.72 -0.15 11.31
C GLY A 82 -14.10 1.29 10.98
N ALA A 83 -13.12 2.20 10.85
CA ALA A 83 -13.44 3.60 10.55
C ALA A 83 -14.06 3.78 9.15
N PRO A 84 -13.52 3.18 8.06
CA PRO A 84 -14.16 3.22 6.76
C PRO A 84 -15.53 2.55 6.75
N ALA A 85 -15.67 1.37 7.36
CA ALA A 85 -16.94 0.63 7.37
C ALA A 85 -18.07 1.43 8.03
N LEU A 86 -17.78 2.16 9.11
CA LEU A 86 -18.74 3.05 9.75
C LEU A 86 -19.17 4.18 8.81
N GLY A 87 -18.21 4.88 8.20
CA GLY A 87 -18.51 5.97 7.28
C GLY A 87 -19.25 5.51 6.01
N LEU A 88 -18.89 4.35 5.47
CA LEU A 88 -19.54 3.76 4.30
C LEU A 88 -20.93 3.22 4.62
N THR A 89 -21.16 2.74 5.84
CA THR A 89 -22.50 2.32 6.30
C THR A 89 -23.43 3.53 6.39
N VAL A 90 -22.93 4.67 6.88
CA VAL A 90 -23.67 5.94 6.85
C VAL A 90 -23.95 6.36 5.40
N ALA A 91 -22.95 6.32 4.53
CA ALA A 91 -23.14 6.65 3.10
C ALA A 91 -24.16 5.73 2.42
N ALA A 92 -24.12 4.42 2.71
CA ALA A 92 -25.08 3.43 2.21
C ALA A 92 -26.51 3.72 2.71
N GLY A 93 -26.66 4.00 4.01
CA GLY A 93 -27.95 4.34 4.61
C GLY A 93 -28.55 5.64 4.08
N LEU A 94 -27.71 6.57 3.62
CA LEU A 94 -28.10 7.81 2.94
C LEU A 94 -28.29 7.63 1.41
N GLY A 95 -28.18 6.41 0.88
CA GLY A 95 -28.37 6.15 -0.55
C GLY A 95 -27.26 6.72 -1.46
N GLN A 96 -26.06 6.95 -0.92
CA GLN A 96 -24.94 7.54 -1.66
C GLN A 96 -24.07 6.52 -2.42
N LEU A 97 -24.35 5.22 -2.26
CA LEU A 97 -23.68 4.14 -2.99
C LEU A 97 -24.58 3.62 -4.10
N GLY A 98 -24.00 3.29 -5.25
CA GLY A 98 -24.75 2.88 -6.42
C GLY A 98 -23.99 2.99 -7.73
N PRO A 99 -24.70 2.98 -8.87
CA PRO A 99 -24.09 3.10 -10.18
C PRO A 99 -23.51 4.51 -10.39
N ASN A 100 -22.25 4.59 -10.78
CA ASN A 100 -21.59 5.87 -11.10
C ASN A 100 -21.63 6.23 -12.60
N GLY A 101 -22.30 5.40 -13.42
CA GLY A 101 -22.36 5.52 -14.88
C GLY A 101 -21.34 4.66 -15.63
N SER A 102 -20.33 4.11 -14.96
CA SER A 102 -19.35 3.17 -15.54
C SER A 102 -19.25 1.85 -14.78
N PHE A 103 -19.36 1.88 -13.46
CA PHE A 103 -19.27 0.72 -12.56
C PHE A 103 -19.97 1.03 -11.21
N CYS A 104 -19.85 0.14 -10.23
CA CYS A 104 -20.50 0.28 -8.94
C CYS A 104 -19.58 0.92 -7.90
N PHE A 105 -19.96 2.08 -7.38
CA PHE A 105 -19.17 2.83 -6.40
C PHE A 105 -20.06 3.82 -5.62
N PHE A 106 -19.71 5.11 -5.62
CA PHE A 106 -20.63 6.18 -5.23
C PHE A 106 -21.61 6.49 -6.35
N ASP A 107 -22.88 6.65 -6.00
CA ASP A 107 -23.95 6.92 -6.95
C ASP A 107 -23.69 8.22 -7.73
N GLY A 108 -23.83 8.17 -9.06
CA GLY A 108 -23.49 9.29 -9.94
C GLY A 108 -24.40 10.52 -9.81
N VAL A 109 -25.53 10.41 -9.08
CA VAL A 109 -26.50 11.49 -8.87
C VAL A 109 -26.56 11.90 -7.40
N ASN A 110 -26.65 10.94 -6.49
CA ASN A 110 -26.82 11.18 -5.05
C ASN A 110 -25.51 11.07 -4.26
N GLY A 111 -24.48 10.46 -4.84
CA GLY A 111 -23.25 10.09 -4.17
C GLY A 111 -22.14 11.15 -4.20
N HIS A 112 -22.38 12.34 -4.74
CA HIS A 112 -21.35 13.37 -4.91
C HIS A 112 -20.65 13.75 -3.60
N VAL A 113 -21.40 13.86 -2.49
CA VAL A 113 -20.85 14.24 -1.19
C VAL A 113 -19.91 13.17 -0.64
N ALA A 114 -20.36 11.91 -0.56
CA ALA A 114 -19.50 10.81 -0.11
C ALA A 114 -18.31 10.60 -1.05
N ASN A 115 -18.52 10.69 -2.37
CA ASN A 115 -17.40 10.63 -3.31
C ASN A 115 -16.37 11.71 -3.00
N PHE A 116 -16.78 12.97 -2.89
CA PHE A 116 -15.87 14.07 -2.60
C PHE A 116 -15.10 13.87 -1.28
N ILE A 117 -15.78 13.43 -0.22
CA ILE A 117 -15.14 13.18 1.08
C ILE A 117 -14.15 12.01 1.01
N PHE A 118 -14.58 10.85 0.51
CA PHE A 118 -13.80 9.61 0.54
C PHE A 118 -12.71 9.54 -0.53
N THR A 119 -12.92 10.14 -1.70
CA THR A 119 -11.96 10.02 -2.82
C THR A 119 -11.15 11.28 -3.04
N THR A 120 -11.70 12.46 -2.78
CA THR A 120 -10.98 13.72 -3.04
C THR A 120 -10.27 14.20 -1.77
N ILE A 121 -11.03 14.56 -0.73
CA ILE A 121 -10.44 15.10 0.51
C ILE A 121 -9.53 14.05 1.16
N PHE A 122 -10.08 12.87 1.43
CA PHE A 122 -9.37 11.82 2.15
C PHE A 122 -8.10 11.38 1.39
N LEU A 123 -8.21 11.09 0.09
CA LEU A 123 -7.05 10.66 -0.71
C LEU A 123 -5.99 11.75 -0.84
N SER A 124 -6.40 13.02 -0.98
CA SER A 124 -5.46 14.14 -1.04
C SER A 124 -4.67 14.27 0.26
N VAL A 125 -5.34 14.21 1.41
CA VAL A 125 -4.69 14.25 2.73
C VAL A 125 -3.72 13.09 2.89
N ILE A 126 -4.15 11.87 2.53
CA ILE A 126 -3.30 10.67 2.62
C ILE A 126 -2.10 10.81 1.69
N THR A 127 -2.28 11.25 0.44
CA THR A 127 -1.21 11.36 -0.55
C THR A 127 -0.19 12.41 -0.13
N ILE A 128 -0.64 13.61 0.27
CA ILE A 128 0.24 14.69 0.74
C ILE A 128 1.04 14.23 1.97
N THR A 129 0.36 13.61 2.95
CA THR A 129 1.02 13.11 4.17
C THR A 129 2.07 12.06 3.82
N ASN A 130 1.74 11.10 2.95
CA ASN A 130 2.69 10.07 2.51
C ASN A 130 3.89 10.66 1.77
N ILE A 131 3.69 11.64 0.88
CA ILE A 131 4.78 12.33 0.18
C ILE A 131 5.73 12.98 1.19
N ILE A 132 5.19 13.76 2.14
CA ILE A 132 5.99 14.46 3.15
C ILE A 132 6.80 13.46 3.98
N LEU A 133 6.14 12.44 4.53
CA LEU A 133 6.81 11.43 5.36
C LEU A 133 7.85 10.63 4.57
N TYR A 134 7.54 10.27 3.31
CA TYR A 134 8.45 9.56 2.43
C TYR A 134 9.71 10.39 2.16
N VAL A 135 9.56 11.63 1.72
CA VAL A 135 10.67 12.53 1.38
C VAL A 135 11.56 12.76 2.60
N ILE A 136 10.96 13.09 3.75
CA ILE A 136 11.70 13.35 5.00
C ILE A 136 12.47 12.10 5.47
N SER A 137 11.84 10.92 5.40
CA SER A 137 12.47 9.66 5.80
C SER A 137 13.60 9.27 4.84
N TRP A 138 13.38 9.42 3.54
CA TRP A 138 14.36 9.12 2.50
C TRP A 138 15.62 9.97 2.62
N PHE A 139 15.46 11.29 2.76
CA PHE A 139 16.58 12.20 2.95
C PHE A 139 17.40 11.87 4.19
N ARG A 140 16.74 11.46 5.29
CA ARG A 140 17.42 11.08 6.52
C ARG A 140 18.23 9.79 6.35
N ILE A 141 17.64 8.75 5.75
CA ILE A 141 18.36 7.50 5.44
C ILE A 141 19.57 7.79 4.55
N TYR A 142 19.39 8.58 3.49
CA TYR A 142 20.47 8.93 2.57
C TYR A 142 21.64 9.62 3.28
N LYS A 143 21.36 10.62 4.12
CA LYS A 143 22.38 11.33 4.89
C LYS A 143 23.13 10.41 5.84
N GLU A 144 22.43 9.53 6.56
CA GLU A 144 23.06 8.62 7.53
C GLU A 144 23.91 7.54 6.87
N VAL A 145 23.44 6.99 5.74
CA VAL A 145 24.21 6.00 4.97
C VAL A 145 25.50 6.61 4.42
N LYS A 146 25.47 7.90 4.01
CA LYS A 146 26.67 8.60 3.52
C LYS A 146 27.63 8.99 4.65
N ALA A 147 27.12 9.31 5.83
CA ALA A 147 27.92 9.78 6.95
C ALA A 147 28.61 8.65 7.74
N ILE A 148 28.03 7.45 7.78
CA ILE A 148 28.48 6.38 8.66
C ILE A 148 29.22 5.29 7.86
N LYS A 149 30.53 5.21 8.04
CA LYS A 149 31.40 4.23 7.34
C LYS A 149 31.18 2.78 7.82
N ASN A 150 30.88 2.60 9.11
CA ASN A 150 30.63 1.28 9.74
C ASN A 150 29.39 1.35 10.65
N PRO A 151 28.17 1.22 10.09
CA PRO A 151 26.94 1.30 10.88
C PRO A 151 26.77 0.09 11.80
N HIS A 152 26.19 0.31 12.98
CA HIS A 152 25.82 -0.78 13.89
C HIS A 152 24.77 -1.70 13.23
N LYS A 153 24.80 -3.01 13.50
CA LYS A 153 23.88 -3.99 12.85
C LYS A 153 22.39 -3.63 13.03
N SER A 154 22.02 -3.07 14.18
CA SER A 154 20.66 -2.62 14.47
C SER A 154 20.21 -1.45 13.59
N LEU A 155 21.14 -0.54 13.28
CA LEU A 155 20.90 0.58 12.37
C LEU A 155 20.72 0.09 10.93
N GLU A 156 21.58 -0.81 10.47
CA GLU A 156 21.49 -1.39 9.14
C GLU A 156 20.17 -2.15 8.93
N ALA A 157 19.77 -2.96 9.92
CA ALA A 157 18.49 -3.66 9.90
C ALA A 157 17.29 -2.68 9.83
N SER A 158 17.36 -1.57 10.58
CA SER A 158 16.32 -0.54 10.57
C SER A 158 16.23 0.17 9.21
N HIS A 159 17.37 0.52 8.60
CA HIS A 159 17.40 1.12 7.25
C HIS A 159 16.91 0.14 6.19
N ARG A 160 17.27 -1.14 6.28
CA ARG A 160 16.79 -2.17 5.35
C ARG A 160 15.28 -2.33 5.44
N ALA A 161 14.74 -2.42 6.65
CA ALA A 161 13.29 -2.46 6.88
C ALA A 161 12.59 -1.20 6.35
N ALA A 162 13.14 -0.02 6.64
CA ALA A 162 12.60 1.26 6.16
C ALA A 162 12.59 1.35 4.62
N LYS A 163 13.67 0.93 3.95
CA LYS A 163 13.75 0.89 2.48
C LYS A 163 12.72 -0.07 1.88
N THR A 164 12.55 -1.25 2.46
CA THR A 164 11.52 -2.21 2.02
C THR A 164 10.12 -1.65 2.20
N MET A 165 9.80 -1.08 3.35
CA MET A 165 8.49 -0.45 3.59
C MET A 165 8.25 0.75 2.67
N SER A 166 9.29 1.52 2.35
CA SER A 166 9.21 2.67 1.42
C SER A 166 8.80 2.25 0.00
N LEU A 167 9.11 1.02 -0.44
CA LEU A 167 8.67 0.52 -1.75
C LEU A 167 7.15 0.45 -1.88
N PHE A 168 6.45 0.07 -0.80
CA PHE A 168 4.98 0.07 -0.78
C PHE A 168 4.41 1.49 -0.84
N VAL A 169 5.07 2.45 -0.20
CA VAL A 169 4.69 3.87 -0.28
C VAL A 169 4.90 4.40 -1.71
N THR A 170 6.02 4.05 -2.36
CA THR A 170 6.26 4.41 -3.77
C THR A 170 5.20 3.81 -4.69
N ALA A 171 4.88 2.52 -4.54
CA ALA A 171 3.84 1.86 -5.33
C ALA A 171 2.48 2.55 -5.18
N PHE A 172 2.11 2.90 -3.94
CA PHE A 172 0.90 3.67 -3.65
C PHE A 172 0.88 5.02 -4.35
N LEU A 173 1.98 5.78 -4.30
CA LEU A 173 2.04 7.11 -4.95
C LEU A 173 1.86 6.99 -6.46
N VAL A 174 2.42 5.95 -7.10
CA VAL A 174 2.22 5.69 -8.54
C VAL A 174 0.79 5.27 -8.84
N GLN A 175 0.15 4.51 -7.95
CA GLN A 175 -1.23 4.04 -8.15
C GLN A 175 -2.26 5.17 -8.00
N TRP A 176 -2.12 6.03 -7.00
CA TRP A 176 -3.21 6.90 -6.54
C TRP A 176 -3.06 8.38 -6.90
N TRP A 177 -1.90 8.83 -7.40
CA TRP A 177 -1.71 10.25 -7.74
C TRP A 177 -2.76 10.77 -8.73
N ALA A 178 -3.09 9.96 -9.76
CA ALA A 178 -4.02 10.34 -10.81
C ALA A 178 -5.45 10.52 -10.27
N MET A 179 -5.85 9.72 -9.27
CA MET A 179 -7.16 9.84 -8.64
C MET A 179 -7.23 11.09 -7.75
N ALA A 180 -6.15 11.41 -7.04
CA ALA A 180 -6.08 12.63 -6.23
C ALA A 180 -6.17 13.90 -7.10
N THR A 181 -5.47 13.94 -8.24
CA THR A 181 -5.56 15.08 -9.17
C THR A 181 -6.90 15.16 -9.87
N TYR A 182 -7.48 14.01 -10.25
CA TYR A 182 -8.80 13.94 -10.87
C TYR A 182 -9.89 14.50 -9.96
N GLY A 183 -9.91 14.16 -8.67
CA GLY A 183 -10.92 14.66 -7.73
C GLY A 183 -10.90 16.20 -7.60
N ILE A 184 -9.71 16.80 -7.63
CA ILE A 184 -9.56 18.27 -7.62
C ILE A 184 -10.07 18.88 -8.92
N TRP A 185 -9.77 18.26 -10.07
CA TRP A 185 -10.18 18.77 -11.37
C TRP A 185 -11.69 18.66 -11.57
N GLN A 186 -12.29 17.53 -11.21
CA GLN A 186 -13.73 17.31 -11.32
C GLN A 186 -14.56 18.33 -10.53
N TRP A 187 -13.98 18.94 -9.50
CA TRP A 187 -14.63 20.01 -8.74
C TRP A 187 -14.79 21.31 -9.55
N GLU A 188 -13.84 21.61 -10.43
CA GLU A 188 -13.82 22.87 -11.20
C GLU A 188 -14.60 22.73 -12.51
N THR A 189 -14.43 21.61 -13.22
CA THR A 189 -15.02 21.39 -14.55
C THR A 189 -15.31 19.93 -14.81
N ASP A 190 -16.25 19.66 -15.72
CA ASP A 190 -16.48 18.31 -16.23
C ASP A 190 -15.23 17.75 -16.90
N VAL A 191 -14.78 16.58 -16.42
CA VAL A 191 -13.59 15.91 -16.92
C VAL A 191 -13.97 14.89 -17.99
N PRO A 192 -13.35 14.91 -19.19
CA PRO A 192 -13.61 13.94 -20.23
C PRO A 192 -13.48 12.49 -19.77
N GLN A 193 -14.37 11.62 -20.26
CA GLN A 193 -14.42 10.20 -19.89
C GLN A 193 -13.09 9.46 -20.17
N VAL A 194 -12.35 9.86 -21.21
CA VAL A 194 -11.03 9.28 -21.53
C VAL A 194 -10.03 9.49 -20.37
N LEU A 195 -10.05 10.66 -19.74
CA LEU A 195 -9.20 10.93 -18.58
C LEU A 195 -9.66 10.14 -17.36
N PHE A 196 -10.96 9.95 -17.18
CA PHE A 196 -11.50 9.10 -16.12
C PHE A 196 -11.05 7.63 -16.27
N HIS A 197 -11.06 7.09 -17.49
CA HIS A 197 -10.53 5.75 -17.76
C HIS A 197 -9.02 5.66 -17.50
N PHE A 198 -8.25 6.67 -17.89
CA PHE A 198 -6.83 6.75 -17.61
C PHE A 198 -6.54 6.72 -16.09
N VAL A 199 -7.27 7.50 -15.30
CA VAL A 199 -7.18 7.52 -13.83
C VAL A 199 -7.53 6.15 -13.23
N THR A 200 -8.57 5.51 -13.77
CA THR A 200 -9.00 4.18 -13.36
C THR A 200 -7.93 3.13 -13.67
N THR A 201 -7.22 3.23 -14.79
CA THR A 201 -6.10 2.33 -15.12
C THR A 201 -5.02 2.38 -14.04
N PHE A 202 -4.55 3.58 -13.67
CA PHE A 202 -3.53 3.72 -12.62
C PHE A 202 -3.98 3.18 -11.27
N SER A 203 -5.22 3.46 -10.89
CA SER A 203 -5.81 3.02 -9.62
C SER A 203 -5.90 1.48 -9.51
N ASN A 204 -6.03 0.79 -10.65
CA ASN A 204 -6.09 -0.67 -10.72
C ASN A 204 -4.71 -1.36 -10.83
N LEU A 205 -3.61 -0.63 -11.07
CA LEU A 205 -2.26 -1.21 -11.15
C LEU A 205 -1.70 -1.65 -9.79
N GLY A 206 -2.38 -1.34 -8.68
CA GLY A 206 -1.90 -1.59 -7.32
C GLY A 206 -1.47 -3.03 -7.06
N GLY A 207 -2.30 -4.00 -7.44
CA GLY A 207 -1.99 -5.43 -7.25
C GLY A 207 -0.71 -5.86 -7.97
N VAL A 208 -0.49 -5.37 -9.20
CA VAL A 208 0.71 -5.65 -9.98
C VAL A 208 1.94 -5.01 -9.34
N LEU A 209 1.84 -3.73 -8.98
CA LEU A 209 2.93 -2.99 -8.33
C LEU A 209 3.32 -3.62 -6.98
N ASN A 210 2.34 -3.98 -6.16
CA ASN A 210 2.58 -4.64 -4.87
C ASN A 210 3.13 -6.07 -5.06
N GLY A 211 2.74 -6.77 -6.12
CA GLY A 211 3.35 -8.03 -6.53
C GLY A 211 4.83 -7.89 -6.89
N ILE A 212 5.20 -6.87 -7.67
CA ILE A 212 6.60 -6.55 -7.99
C ILE A 212 7.39 -6.27 -6.70
N VAL A 213 6.84 -5.47 -5.78
CA VAL A 213 7.48 -5.19 -4.49
C VAL A 213 7.71 -6.48 -3.70
N PHE A 214 6.71 -7.38 -3.67
CA PHE A 214 6.85 -8.68 -3.01
C PHE A 214 7.98 -9.53 -3.61
N ILE A 215 8.08 -9.60 -4.94
CA ILE A 215 9.16 -10.32 -5.63
C ILE A 215 10.53 -9.75 -5.25
N ILE A 216 10.68 -8.43 -5.25
CA ILE A 216 11.92 -7.75 -4.86
C ILE A 216 12.31 -8.13 -3.41
N ILE A 217 11.35 -8.20 -2.50
CA ILE A 217 11.60 -8.58 -1.09
C ILE A 217 12.08 -10.03 -0.99
N VAL A 218 11.44 -10.95 -1.70
CA VAL A 218 11.80 -12.37 -1.70
C VAL A 218 13.20 -12.58 -2.27
N GLN A 219 13.52 -11.94 -3.39
CA GLN A 219 14.86 -12.01 -4.00
C GLN A 219 15.94 -11.51 -3.03
N ARG A 220 15.73 -10.34 -2.40
CA ARG A 220 16.66 -9.80 -1.39
C ARG A 220 16.87 -10.72 -0.18
N LYS A 221 15.85 -11.50 0.19
CA LYS A 221 15.96 -12.48 1.27
C LYS A 221 16.81 -13.68 0.85
N HIS A 222 16.64 -14.15 -0.40
CA HIS A 222 17.43 -15.25 -0.95
C HIS A 222 18.91 -14.87 -1.06
N ASP A 223 19.23 -13.71 -1.65
CA ASP A 223 20.60 -13.21 -1.80
C ASP A 223 21.32 -13.09 -0.44
N GLY A 224 20.59 -12.67 0.60
CA GLY A 224 21.10 -12.57 1.95
C GLY A 224 21.41 -13.93 2.59
N MET A 225 20.64 -14.97 2.26
CA MET A 225 20.82 -16.32 2.77
C MET A 225 22.03 -17.00 2.10
N ASP A 226 22.16 -16.86 0.78
CA ASP A 226 23.30 -17.36 0.00
C ASP A 226 24.62 -16.68 0.39
N SER A 227 24.57 -15.40 0.73
CA SER A 227 25.75 -14.69 1.22
C SER A 227 26.18 -15.19 2.61
N SER A 228 25.22 -15.49 3.48
CA SER A 228 25.50 -15.99 4.84
C SER A 228 26.03 -17.42 4.83
N SER A 229 25.53 -18.29 3.94
CA SER A 229 26.02 -19.66 3.80
C SER A 229 27.47 -19.69 3.29
N LYS A 230 27.81 -18.89 2.28
CA LYS A 230 29.19 -18.75 1.77
C LYS A 230 30.18 -18.26 2.83
N ILE A 231 29.79 -17.31 3.68
CA ILE A 231 30.63 -16.83 4.78
C ILE A 231 30.87 -17.95 5.81
N GLN A 232 29.83 -18.71 6.15
CA GLN A 232 29.94 -19.80 7.11
C GLN A 232 30.83 -20.94 6.58
N GLU A 233 30.72 -21.26 5.29
CA GLU A 233 31.56 -22.26 4.61
C GLU A 233 33.04 -21.82 4.59
N SER A 234 33.31 -20.56 4.22
CA SER A 234 34.67 -19.99 4.24
C SER A 234 35.28 -19.94 5.64
N THR A 235 34.49 -19.62 6.67
CA THR A 235 34.96 -19.60 8.07
C THR A 235 35.28 -21.02 8.55
N THR A 236 34.45 -22.00 8.17
CA THR A 236 34.66 -23.40 8.51
C THR A 236 35.96 -23.92 7.88
N ASP A 237 36.20 -23.63 6.60
CA ASP A 237 37.43 -24.01 5.90
C ASP A 237 38.68 -23.37 6.50
N GLN A 238 38.62 -22.10 6.91
CA GLN A 238 39.71 -21.44 7.61
C GLN A 238 40.02 -22.10 8.95
N THR A 239 38.99 -22.47 9.72
CA THR A 239 39.14 -23.11 11.03
C THR A 239 39.74 -24.51 10.90
N VAL A 240 39.29 -25.28 9.90
CA VAL A 240 39.82 -26.62 9.59
C VAL A 240 41.27 -26.56 9.15
N ASN A 241 41.64 -25.62 8.26
CA ASN A 241 43.02 -25.43 7.81
C ASN A 241 43.95 -24.97 8.93
N MET A 242 43.48 -24.10 9.83
CA MET A 242 44.24 -23.68 11.01
C MET A 242 44.52 -24.86 11.96
N HIS A 243 43.52 -25.71 12.23
CA HIS A 243 43.70 -26.91 13.04
C HIS A 243 44.67 -27.92 12.41
N ARG A 244 44.65 -28.06 11.08
CA ARG A 244 45.57 -28.95 10.35
C ARG A 244 47.02 -28.46 10.42
N ASN A 245 47.24 -27.15 10.30
CA ASN A 245 48.56 -26.53 10.42
C ASN A 245 49.14 -26.60 11.84
N LEU A 246 48.29 -26.57 12.87
CA LEU A 246 48.73 -26.76 14.26
C LEU A 246 49.13 -28.22 14.54
N LYS A 247 48.42 -29.20 13.96
CA LYS A 247 48.78 -30.62 14.08
C LYS A 247 50.08 -30.99 13.37
N ASN A 248 50.42 -30.31 12.27
CA ASN A 248 51.66 -30.59 11.52
C ASN A 248 52.91 -29.91 12.13
N LYS A 249 52.75 -29.09 13.18
CA LYS A 249 53.85 -28.38 13.87
C LYS A 249 54.19 -28.95 15.25
N ALA A 250 53.47 -29.97 15.70
CA ALA A 250 53.73 -30.75 16.92
C ALA A 250 54.34 -32.10 16.54
#